data_AF-A0A6G8S282-F1
#
_entry.id   AF-A0A6G8S282-F1
#
_cell.length_a   1.000
_cell.length_b   1.000
_cell.length_c   1.000
_cell.angle_alpha   90.00
_cell.angle_beta   90.00
_cell.angle_gamma   90.00
#
_symmetry.space_group_name_H-M   'P 1'
#
loop_
_entity.id
_entity.type
_entity.pdbx_description
1 polymer ?
#
loop_
_entity_poly.entity_id
_entity_poly.type
_entity_poly.pdbx_seq_one_letter_code
_entity_poly.pdbx_strand_id
1 'polypeptide(L)'
;MKTKIILVVTMLGLLGMSPVYAKSCMPNKHAKVPNITEKRYHQARKMLIANQWQPYRTININTAKDELMYSGNGWGFWEQGYTEVESCAGTGFAPCVFNFKDVYGNLLKVYTEGEESPEDKIYAGVSGYEFKCTK
;
A
#
# COMPACT_ATOMS: atom_id res chain seq x y z
N MET A 1 -42.04 -37.66 46.66
CA MET A 1 -42.19 -36.84 45.44
C MET A 1 -40.81 -36.27 45.10
N LYS A 2 -40.10 -36.77 44.07
CA LYS A 2 -38.76 -36.30 43.71
C LYS A 2 -38.79 -35.75 42.28
N THR A 3 -38.76 -34.42 42.19
CA THR A 3 -38.80 -33.64 40.95
C THR A 3 -37.50 -33.82 40.18
N LYS A 4 -37.57 -34.23 38.91
CA LYS A 4 -36.42 -34.28 38.00
C LYS A 4 -36.25 -32.90 37.35
N ILE A 5 -35.09 -32.29 37.57
CA ILE A 5 -34.69 -31.04 36.91
C ILE A 5 -34.15 -31.41 35.53
N ILE A 6 -34.81 -30.93 34.47
CA ILE A 6 -34.35 -31.07 33.08
C ILE A 6 -33.43 -29.88 32.78
N LEU A 7 -32.14 -30.17 32.57
CA LEU A 7 -31.15 -29.20 32.13
C LEU A 7 -31.34 -28.94 30.63
N VAL A 8 -31.88 -27.77 30.30
CA VAL A 8 -31.98 -27.29 28.92
C VAL A 8 -30.63 -26.66 28.55
N VAL A 9 -29.86 -27.35 27.71
CA VAL A 9 -28.60 -26.84 27.17
C VAL A 9 -28.94 -25.97 25.95
N THR A 10 -28.85 -24.66 26.10
CA THR A 10 -28.94 -23.70 25.00
C THR A 10 -27.66 -23.75 24.18
N MET A 11 -27.73 -24.35 22.99
CA MET A 11 -26.68 -24.29 21.96
C MET A 11 -26.55 -22.84 21.48
N LEU A 12 -25.47 -22.17 21.90
CA LEU A 12 -25.08 -20.87 21.38
C LEU A 12 -24.52 -21.06 19.96
N GLY A 13 -25.31 -20.72 18.94
CA GLY A 13 -24.91 -20.83 17.55
C GLY A 13 -23.73 -19.91 17.24
N LEU A 14 -22.58 -20.49 16.90
CA LEU A 14 -21.43 -19.79 16.35
C LEU A 14 -21.78 -19.32 14.93
N LEU A 15 -22.07 -18.03 14.77
CA LEU A 15 -22.10 -17.37 13.47
C LEU A 15 -20.67 -17.37 12.91
N GLY A 16 -20.38 -18.31 12.01
CA GLY A 16 -19.13 -18.34 11.25
C GLY A 16 -19.05 -17.14 10.32
N MET A 17 -18.31 -16.10 10.73
CA MET A 17 -17.89 -15.04 9.82
C MET A 17 -16.89 -15.62 8.83
N SER A 18 -17.34 -15.89 7.60
CA SER A 18 -16.42 -16.24 6.52
C SER A 18 -15.65 -14.99 6.11
N PRO A 19 -14.30 -15.01 6.07
CA PRO A 19 -13.54 -13.89 5.55
C PRO A 19 -13.87 -13.72 4.06
N VAL A 20 -14.45 -12.58 3.70
CA VAL A 20 -14.61 -12.17 2.31
C VAL A 20 -13.23 -11.74 1.82
N TYR A 21 -12.46 -12.69 1.27
CA TYR A 21 -11.21 -12.34 0.60
C TYR A 21 -11.55 -11.55 -0.66
N ALA A 22 -11.20 -10.26 -0.68
CA ALA A 22 -11.29 -9.45 -1.88
C ALA A 22 -10.45 -10.12 -2.99
N LYS A 23 -11.07 -10.34 -4.16
CA LYS A 23 -10.41 -10.93 -5.31
C LYS A 23 -9.22 -10.04 -5.72
N SER A 24 -8.02 -10.62 -5.76
CA SER A 24 -6.82 -9.92 -6.22
C SER A 24 -7.01 -9.41 -7.65
N CYS A 25 -6.77 -8.12 -7.85
CA CYS A 25 -6.96 -7.39 -9.11
C CYS A 25 -5.83 -7.63 -10.11
N MET A 26 -5.33 -8.86 -10.27
CA MET A 26 -4.21 -9.13 -11.17
C MET A 26 -4.66 -9.08 -12.64
N PRO A 27 -4.12 -8.15 -13.47
CA PRO A 27 -4.46 -8.08 -14.88
C PRO A 27 -3.94 -9.30 -15.64
N ASN A 28 -4.62 -9.71 -16.72
CA ASN A 28 -4.18 -10.82 -17.56
C ASN A 28 -2.83 -10.58 -18.24
N LYS A 29 -2.50 -9.30 -18.49
CA LYS A 29 -1.24 -8.89 -19.11
C LYS A 29 -0.72 -7.66 -18.38
N HIS A 30 0.50 -7.73 -17.87
CA HIS A 30 1.17 -6.63 -17.20
C HIS A 30 2.69 -6.71 -17.38
N ALA A 31 3.39 -5.60 -17.18
CA ALA A 31 4.85 -5.61 -17.09
C ALA A 31 5.28 -6.37 -15.81
N LYS A 32 6.43 -7.06 -15.86
CA LYS A 32 6.91 -7.85 -14.72
C LYS A 32 7.10 -6.94 -13.51
N VAL A 33 6.55 -7.33 -12.36
CA VAL A 33 6.90 -6.69 -11.08
C VAL A 33 8.14 -7.42 -10.55
N PRO A 34 9.31 -6.75 -10.42
CA PRO A 34 10.50 -7.38 -9.86
C PRO A 34 10.34 -7.61 -8.35
N ASN A 35 11.25 -8.37 -7.73
CA ASN A 35 11.22 -8.59 -6.28
C ASN A 35 11.62 -7.30 -5.52
N ILE A 36 10.62 -6.48 -5.21
CA ILE A 36 10.79 -5.15 -4.60
C ILE A 36 10.52 -5.11 -3.10
N THR A 37 9.85 -6.12 -2.53
CA THR A 37 9.57 -6.17 -1.08
C THR A 37 10.88 -6.18 -0.29
N GLU A 38 10.89 -5.53 0.88
CA GLU A 38 12.06 -5.34 1.75
C GLU A 38 13.21 -4.52 1.13
N LYS A 39 13.04 -3.99 -0.09
CA LYS A 39 13.99 -3.03 -0.67
C LYS A 39 13.69 -1.64 -0.13
N ARG A 40 14.71 -0.79 -0.03
CA ARG A 40 14.51 0.65 0.14
C ARG A 40 13.68 1.18 -1.03
N TYR A 41 12.77 2.11 -0.78
CA TYR A 41 11.90 2.65 -1.83
C TYR A 41 12.67 3.14 -3.06
N HIS A 42 13.76 3.87 -2.85
CA HIS A 42 14.64 4.36 -3.92
C HIS A 42 15.19 3.25 -4.82
N GLN A 43 15.49 2.08 -4.26
CA GLN A 43 15.94 0.92 -5.02
C GLN A 43 14.77 0.27 -5.76
N ALA A 44 13.65 0.06 -5.08
CA ALA A 44 12.43 -0.49 -5.68
C ALA A 44 11.95 0.33 -6.89
N ARG A 45 11.95 1.66 -6.77
CA ARG A 45 11.60 2.57 -7.86
C ARG A 45 12.47 2.36 -9.10
N LYS A 46 13.80 2.28 -8.93
CA LYS A 46 14.73 2.03 -10.04
C LYS A 46 14.45 0.67 -10.70
N MET A 47 14.17 -0.35 -9.89
CA MET A 47 13.83 -1.68 -10.39
C MET A 47 12.52 -1.67 -11.19
N LEU A 48 11.50 -0.96 -10.71
CA LEU A 48 10.22 -0.80 -11.39
C LEU A 48 10.38 -0.09 -12.74
N ILE A 49 11.09 1.04 -12.77
CA ILE A 49 11.37 1.79 -14.01
C ILE A 49 12.09 0.91 -15.03
N ALA A 50 13.11 0.16 -14.60
CA ALA A 50 13.83 -0.78 -15.45
C ALA A 50 12.95 -1.93 -15.99
N ASN A 51 11.83 -2.23 -15.31
CA ASN A 51 10.85 -3.23 -15.71
C ASN A 51 9.58 -2.59 -16.30
N GLN A 52 9.71 -1.43 -16.95
CA GLN A 52 8.64 -0.77 -17.71
C GLN A 52 7.46 -0.24 -16.87
N TRP A 53 7.67 -0.05 -15.57
CA TRP A 53 6.72 0.65 -14.69
C TRP A 53 7.13 2.12 -14.54
N GLN A 54 6.28 3.03 -15.00
CA GLN A 54 6.53 4.46 -14.94
C GLN A 54 5.88 5.08 -13.70
N PRO A 55 6.56 6.00 -12.99
CA PRO A 55 5.95 6.83 -11.96
C PRO A 55 4.66 7.46 -12.46
N TYR A 56 3.58 7.34 -11.68
CA TYR A 56 2.27 7.86 -12.03
C TYR A 56 1.78 8.82 -10.96
N ARG A 57 1.76 10.11 -11.29
CA ARG A 57 1.28 11.16 -10.40
C ARG A 57 -0.25 11.19 -10.38
N THR A 58 -0.82 11.11 -9.19
CA THR A 58 -2.28 11.28 -8.94
C THR A 58 -2.63 12.63 -8.32
N ILE A 59 -1.68 13.25 -7.62
CA ILE A 59 -1.83 14.56 -6.97
C ILE A 59 -1.61 15.70 -7.98
N ASN A 60 -2.38 16.79 -7.86
CA ASN A 60 -2.15 17.99 -8.68
C ASN A 60 -0.92 18.76 -8.17
N ILE A 61 -0.04 19.18 -9.09
CA ILE A 61 1.18 19.92 -8.74
C ILE A 61 0.92 21.22 -7.95
N ASN A 62 -0.23 21.86 -8.18
CA ASN A 62 -0.60 23.10 -7.51
C ASN A 62 -1.12 22.88 -6.09
N THR A 63 -1.55 21.67 -5.74
CA THR A 63 -2.10 21.32 -4.42
C THR A 63 -1.20 20.37 -3.63
N ALA A 64 -0.14 19.85 -4.26
CA ALA A 64 0.73 18.83 -3.67
C ALA A 64 1.33 19.24 -2.33
N LYS A 65 1.71 20.51 -2.17
CA LYS A 65 2.24 21.01 -0.90
C LYS A 65 1.19 20.89 0.21
N ASP A 66 -0.03 21.33 -0.04
CA ASP A 66 -1.09 21.30 0.97
C ASP A 66 -1.50 19.85 1.31
N GLU A 67 -1.50 18.96 0.32
CA GLU A 67 -1.85 17.54 0.50
C GLU A 67 -0.74 16.72 1.20
N LEU A 68 0.53 17.10 1.04
CA LEU A 68 1.66 16.27 1.48
C LEU A 68 2.49 16.85 2.63
N MET A 69 2.46 18.17 2.86
CA MET A 69 3.32 18.84 3.86
C MET A 69 3.21 18.23 5.26
N TYR A 70 2.00 17.81 5.65
CA TYR A 70 1.73 17.28 6.99
C TYR A 70 1.46 15.78 7.00
N SER A 71 1.75 15.07 5.91
CA SER A 71 1.42 13.65 5.75
C SER A 71 2.62 12.73 6.05
N GLY A 72 3.39 12.97 7.12
CA GLY A 72 4.59 12.17 7.39
C GLY A 72 5.66 12.37 6.31
N ASN A 73 6.22 11.29 5.75
CA ASN A 73 7.28 11.35 4.72
C ASN A 73 6.86 12.02 3.39
N GLY A 74 5.56 12.32 3.19
CA GLY A 74 4.98 12.68 1.89
C GLY A 74 5.68 13.84 1.18
N TRP A 75 5.82 14.98 1.85
CA TRP A 75 6.46 16.16 1.25
C TRP A 75 7.96 15.96 1.01
N GLY A 76 8.65 15.26 1.91
CA GLY A 76 10.07 14.94 1.73
C GLY A 76 10.33 14.08 0.50
N PHE A 77 9.45 13.12 0.20
CA PHE A 77 9.50 12.39 -1.07
C PHE A 77 9.18 13.30 -2.26
N TRP A 78 8.15 14.14 -2.17
CA TRP A 78 7.77 15.04 -3.27
C TRP A 78 8.90 15.99 -3.68
N GLU A 79 9.57 16.64 -2.72
CA GLU A 79 10.67 17.58 -2.98
C GLU A 79 11.87 16.91 -3.66
N GLN A 80 12.06 15.61 -3.44
CA GLN A 80 13.09 14.81 -4.12
C GLN A 80 12.66 14.35 -5.53
N GLY A 81 11.47 14.72 -5.99
CA GLY A 81 10.97 14.41 -7.34
C GLY A 81 10.21 13.09 -7.44
N TYR A 82 9.82 12.47 -6.32
CA TYR A 82 8.96 11.28 -6.29
C TYR A 82 7.49 11.66 -6.46
N THR A 83 7.13 12.18 -7.64
CA THR A 83 5.77 12.65 -7.95
C THR A 83 4.71 11.57 -7.96
N GLU A 84 5.12 10.30 -7.89
CA GLU A 84 4.24 9.14 -7.76
C GLU A 84 3.67 8.94 -6.34
N VAL A 85 4.18 9.65 -5.33
CA VAL A 85 3.62 9.61 -3.97
C VAL A 85 2.16 10.12 -4.00
N GLU A 86 1.26 9.34 -3.39
CA GLU A 86 -0.19 9.61 -3.35
C GLU A 86 -0.66 10.02 -1.98
N SER A 87 -0.13 9.38 -0.95
CA SER A 87 -0.44 9.71 0.43
C SER A 87 0.56 9.04 1.34
N CYS A 88 0.73 9.62 2.51
CA CYS A 88 1.57 9.11 3.57
C CYS A 88 0.87 9.40 4.91
N ALA A 89 1.28 8.74 5.99
CA ALA A 89 0.72 8.99 7.32
C ALA A 89 1.80 9.11 8.38
N GLY A 90 1.71 10.11 9.25
CA GLY A 90 2.61 10.31 10.40
C GLY A 90 2.25 9.45 11.61
N THR A 91 2.02 8.15 11.43
CA THR A 91 1.53 7.23 12.49
C THR A 91 2.65 6.48 13.24
N GLY A 92 3.91 6.91 13.11
CA GLY A 92 5.08 6.23 13.68
C GLY A 92 5.54 5.00 12.89
N PHE A 93 4.63 4.32 12.18
CA PHE A 93 4.98 3.36 11.13
C PHE A 93 5.35 4.05 9.80
N ALA A 94 5.07 5.35 9.70
CA ALA A 94 5.33 6.20 8.54
C ALA A 94 4.95 5.58 7.17
N PRO A 95 3.75 5.00 7.02
CA PRO A 95 3.40 4.34 5.77
C PRO A 95 3.19 5.35 4.64
N CYS A 96 3.57 4.96 3.43
CA CYS A 96 3.32 5.72 2.21
C CYS A 96 2.78 4.84 1.09
N VAL A 97 2.06 5.47 0.17
CA VAL A 97 1.54 4.87 -1.06
C VAL A 97 2.13 5.60 -2.27
N PHE A 98 2.62 4.82 -3.23
CA PHE A 98 3.16 5.32 -4.48
C PHE A 98 2.49 4.62 -5.67
N ASN A 99 2.20 5.35 -6.75
CA ASN A 99 1.53 4.79 -7.93
C ASN A 99 2.46 4.66 -9.12
N PHE A 100 2.37 3.52 -9.81
CA PHE A 100 3.06 3.27 -11.06
C PHE A 100 2.07 2.82 -12.12
N LYS A 101 2.39 3.12 -13.38
CA LYS A 101 1.65 2.65 -14.55
C LYS A 101 2.58 1.91 -15.49
N ASP A 102 2.19 0.72 -15.94
CA ASP A 102 2.98 0.00 -16.94
C ASP A 102 2.64 0.39 -18.39
N VAL A 103 3.37 -0.17 -19.34
CA VAL A 103 3.18 0.02 -20.79
C VAL A 103 1.84 -0.49 -21.33
N TYR A 104 1.11 -1.30 -20.55
CA TYR A 104 -0.24 -1.78 -20.91
C TYR A 104 -1.33 -0.94 -20.24
N GLY A 105 -0.94 0.04 -19.43
CA GLY A 105 -1.84 0.94 -18.72
C GLY A 105 -2.34 0.43 -17.37
N ASN A 106 -1.81 -0.70 -16.88
CA ASN A 106 -2.16 -1.22 -15.57
C ASN A 106 -1.59 -0.33 -14.47
N LEU A 107 -2.30 -0.23 -13.35
CA LEU A 107 -1.87 0.53 -12.18
C LEU A 107 -1.36 -0.40 -11.09
N LEU A 108 -0.20 -0.05 -10.53
CA LEU A 108 0.42 -0.72 -9.39
C LEU A 108 0.58 0.29 -8.26
N LYS A 109 0.02 -0.03 -7.10
CA LYS A 109 0.30 0.67 -5.85
C LYS A 109 1.46 -0.02 -5.15
N VAL A 110 2.42 0.76 -4.68
CA VAL A 110 3.56 0.31 -3.89
C VAL A 110 3.43 0.94 -2.52
N TYR A 111 3.57 0.11 -1.49
CA TYR A 111 3.44 0.47 -0.09
C TYR A 111 4.82 0.47 0.55
N THR A 112 5.10 1.48 1.36
CA THR A 112 6.28 1.51 2.21
C THR A 112 5.90 1.65 3.66
N GLU A 113 6.83 1.27 4.53
CA GLU A 113 6.81 1.54 5.97
C GLU A 113 8.22 2.02 6.41
N GLY A 114 8.26 2.71 7.53
CA GLY A 114 9.46 3.31 8.09
C GLY A 114 9.68 4.76 7.67
N GLU A 115 10.45 5.48 8.49
CA GLU A 115 10.81 6.88 8.27
C GLU A 115 11.73 7.05 7.05
N GLU A 116 11.67 8.22 6.43
CA GLU A 116 12.57 8.63 5.35
C GLU A 116 13.37 9.86 5.80
N SER A 117 14.64 9.66 6.18
CA SER A 117 15.59 10.73 6.48
C SER A 117 16.94 10.42 5.81
N PRO A 118 17.14 10.87 4.55
CA PRO A 118 18.41 10.66 3.84
C PRO A 118 19.62 11.24 4.57
N GLU A 119 19.43 12.35 5.31
CA GLU A 119 20.47 13.00 6.12
C GLU A 119 21.00 12.07 7.22
N ASP A 120 20.10 11.33 7.86
CA ASP A 120 20.42 10.36 8.91
C ASP A 120 20.69 8.95 8.36
N LYS A 121 20.69 8.78 7.03
CA LYS A 121 20.80 7.49 6.33
C LYS A 121 19.68 6.50 6.68
N ILE A 122 18.51 7.02 7.01
CA ILE A 122 17.28 6.25 7.27
C ILE A 122 16.44 6.27 6.00
N TYR A 123 15.96 5.10 5.58
CA TYR A 123 15.23 4.96 4.31
C TYR A 123 14.01 4.07 4.49
N ALA A 124 12.86 4.53 3.97
CA ALA A 124 11.63 3.76 3.98
C ALA A 124 11.78 2.48 3.14
N GLY A 125 11.27 1.36 3.66
CA GLY A 125 11.29 0.05 3.02
C GLY A 125 9.96 -0.27 2.36
N VAL A 126 9.96 -0.97 1.23
CA VAL A 126 8.73 -1.46 0.61
C VAL A 126 8.15 -2.61 1.43
N SER A 127 6.97 -2.40 2.01
CA SER A 127 6.22 -3.40 2.78
C SER A 127 5.34 -4.27 1.87
N GLY A 128 4.98 -3.77 0.68
CA GLY A 128 4.20 -4.55 -0.28
C GLY A 128 3.81 -3.78 -1.54
N TYR A 129 3.02 -4.41 -2.38
CA TYR A 129 2.42 -3.79 -3.56
C TYR A 129 1.12 -4.49 -3.94
N GLU A 130 0.26 -3.80 -4.68
CA GLU A 130 -0.94 -4.39 -5.25
C GLU A 130 -1.27 -3.81 -6.63
N PHE A 131 -1.89 -4.61 -7.49
CA PHE A 131 -2.51 -4.08 -8.69
C PHE A 131 -3.83 -3.42 -8.32
N LYS A 132 -4.11 -2.25 -8.89
CA LYS A 132 -5.41 -1.59 -8.73
C LYS A 132 -6.37 -2.09 -9.81
N CYS A 133 -7.55 -2.55 -9.40
CA CYS A 133 -8.63 -2.86 -10.32
C CYS A 133 -8.98 -1.61 -11.15
N THR A 134 -8.90 -1.72 -12.48
CA THR A 134 -9.57 -0.77 -13.39
C THR A 134 -11.08 -1.02 -13.30
N LYS A 135 -11.85 0.04 -13.07
CA LYS A 135 -13.32 -0.03 -13.16
C LYS A 135 -13.75 -0.29 -14.60
#